data_AF-G0J1U7-F1
#
_entry.id   AF-G0J1U7-F1
#
_cell.length_a   1.000
_cell.length_b   1.000
_cell.length_c   1.000
_cell.angle_alpha   90.00
_cell.angle_beta   90.00
_cell.angle_gamma   90.00
#
_symmetry.space_group_name_H-M   'P 1'
#
loop_
_entity.id
_entity.type
_entity.pdbx_description
1 polymer ?
#
loop_
_entity_poly.entity_id
_entity_poly.type
_entity_poly.pdbx_seq_one_letter_code
_entity_poly.pdbx_strand_id
1 'polypeptide(L)'
;MILSSATRKLTIGLLIFGLSMIACDQKKVQKDVLSEGEKRHRDYIRKIPGKDEHVPEEVVAKGEVLIAYAGCYDCHRIDKKSKGPAFIDIAKRYPIQPAYRDLLARKIISGGYGSWGNPVMVPHPHISMENAQTMAYFILSLEQED
;
A
#
# COMPACT_ATOMS: atom_id res chain seq x y z
N MET A 1 -81.99 -5.97 34.01
CA MET A 1 -80.54 -6.08 34.31
C MET A 1 -79.83 -5.02 33.44
N ILE A 2 -79.92 -3.72 33.72
CA ILE A 2 -79.10 -2.83 34.60
C ILE A 2 -77.56 -3.04 34.53
N LEU A 3 -76.88 -1.90 34.35
CA LEU A 3 -75.45 -1.51 34.43
C LEU A 3 -74.63 -1.63 33.13
N SER A 4 -74.20 -0.54 32.47
CA SER A 4 -73.40 0.63 32.92
C SER A 4 -71.99 0.24 33.35
N SER A 5 -70.98 0.62 32.54
CA SER A 5 -69.90 1.51 32.99
C SER A 5 -68.83 1.67 31.90
N ALA A 6 -68.60 2.93 31.54
CA ALA A 6 -67.36 3.39 30.96
C ALA A 6 -66.20 3.15 31.94
N THR A 7 -64.98 2.97 31.44
CA THR A 7 -63.80 3.65 32.01
C THR A 7 -62.68 3.74 30.99
N ARG A 8 -62.24 4.98 30.78
CA ARG A 8 -61.04 5.41 30.07
C ARG A 8 -59.80 4.89 30.79
N LYS A 9 -58.75 4.47 30.07
CA LYS A 9 -57.36 4.78 30.45
C LYS A 9 -56.54 5.11 29.20
N LEU A 10 -56.48 6.41 28.96
CA LEU A 10 -55.46 7.11 28.19
C LEU A 10 -54.09 6.86 28.86
N THR A 11 -53.25 6.01 28.30
CA THR A 11 -51.82 5.97 28.67
C THR A 11 -51.08 6.91 27.73
N ILE A 12 -50.96 8.14 28.20
CA ILE A 12 -50.03 9.16 27.72
C ILE A 12 -48.60 8.62 27.83
N GLY A 13 -47.79 9.06 26.87
CA GLY A 13 -46.46 8.60 26.56
C GLY A 13 -45.48 8.42 27.72
N LEU A 14 -44.59 7.46 27.52
CA LEU A 14 -43.23 7.50 28.01
C LEU A 14 -42.39 6.59 27.11
N LEU A 15 -41.16 7.02 26.80
CA LEU A 15 -40.07 6.24 26.20
C LEU A 15 -39.93 6.26 24.66
N ILE A 16 -39.92 7.45 24.03
CA ILE A 16 -39.08 7.68 22.83
C ILE A 16 -38.11 8.85 23.09
N PHE A 17 -37.47 8.83 24.26
CA PHE A 17 -36.38 9.75 24.60
C PHE A 17 -35.17 8.92 25.02
N GLY A 18 -34.57 8.22 24.06
CA GLY A 18 -33.48 7.30 24.35
C GLY A 18 -32.63 6.88 23.15
N LEU A 19 -32.73 7.57 22.01
CA LEU A 19 -31.91 7.27 20.83
C LEU A 19 -31.06 8.47 20.39
N SER A 20 -30.46 9.20 21.34
CA SER A 20 -29.57 10.33 21.01
C SER A 20 -28.37 10.51 21.94
N MET A 21 -27.84 9.42 22.52
CA MET A 21 -26.65 9.48 23.41
C MET A 21 -25.48 8.57 22.97
N ILE A 22 -25.49 8.02 21.74
CA ILE A 22 -24.34 7.27 21.18
C ILE A 22 -23.84 8.02 19.93
N ALA A 23 -23.32 9.24 20.10
CA ALA A 23 -22.86 10.05 18.96
C ALA A 23 -21.53 10.80 19.21
N CYS A 24 -20.78 10.47 20.27
CA CYS A 24 -19.47 11.09 20.55
C CYS A 24 -18.28 10.12 20.56
N ASP A 25 -18.51 8.80 20.55
CA ASP A 25 -17.42 7.81 20.63
C ASP A 25 -16.80 7.47 19.25
N GLN A 26 -17.61 7.52 18.18
CA GLN A 26 -17.18 7.13 16.84
C GLN A 26 -16.12 8.07 16.23
N LYS A 27 -16.14 9.37 16.53
CA LYS A 27 -15.17 10.34 15.95
C LYS A 27 -13.74 10.13 16.44
N LYS A 28 -13.57 9.73 17.70
CA LYS A 28 -12.25 9.50 18.29
C LYS A 28 -11.64 8.20 17.75
N VAL A 29 -12.41 7.11 17.74
CA VAL A 29 -11.99 5.82 17.18
C VAL A 29 -11.65 5.95 15.69
N GLN A 30 -12.46 6.67 14.90
CA GLN A 30 -12.18 6.90 13.47
C GLN A 30 -10.86 7.67 13.25
N LYS A 31 -10.60 8.71 14.05
CA LYS A 31 -9.35 9.50 13.96
C LYS A 31 -8.12 8.65 14.35
N ASP A 32 -8.26 7.84 15.39
CA ASP A 32 -7.18 6.97 15.87
C ASP A 32 -6.84 5.90 14.81
N VAL A 33 -7.85 5.28 14.18
CA VAL A 33 -7.68 4.30 13.09
C VAL A 33 -7.04 4.91 11.82
N LEU A 34 -7.47 6.11 11.41
CA LEU A 34 -6.86 6.80 10.27
C LEU A 34 -5.38 7.10 10.54
N SER A 35 -5.06 7.62 11.73
CA SER A 35 -3.68 7.95 12.10
C SER A 35 -2.78 6.71 12.15
N GLU A 36 -3.29 5.57 12.61
CA GLU A 36 -2.55 4.30 12.59
C GLU A 36 -2.45 3.69 11.18
N GLY A 37 -3.43 3.92 10.31
CA GLY A 37 -3.36 3.61 8.88
C GLY A 37 -2.24 4.38 8.19
N GLU A 38 -2.21 5.71 8.37
CA GLU A 38 -1.19 6.59 7.82
C GLU A 38 0.21 6.26 8.35
N LYS A 39 0.34 5.98 9.65
CA LYS A 39 1.61 5.53 10.22
C LYS A 39 2.08 4.21 9.61
N ARG A 40 1.22 3.19 9.53
CA ARG A 40 1.59 1.90 8.91
C ARG A 40 1.97 2.05 7.45
N HIS A 41 1.29 2.90 6.69
CA HIS A 41 1.63 3.16 5.30
C HIS A 41 3.01 3.83 5.16
N ARG A 42 3.27 4.89 5.95
CA ARG A 42 4.57 5.56 5.99
C ARG A 42 5.69 4.60 6.42
N ASP A 43 5.44 3.77 7.43
CA ASP A 43 6.41 2.80 7.94
C ASP A 43 6.66 1.65 6.96
N TYR A 44 5.73 1.40 6.03
CA TYR A 44 5.89 0.45 4.95
C TYR A 44 6.78 1.01 3.83
N ILE A 45 6.45 2.18 3.27
CA ILE A 45 7.21 2.78 2.16
C ILE A 45 8.55 3.33 2.62
N ARG A 46 8.65 4.01 3.78
CA ARG A 46 9.87 4.70 4.28
C ARG A 46 10.62 5.43 3.16
N LYS A 47 9.97 6.44 2.55
CA LYS A 47 10.52 7.24 1.44
C LYS A 47 11.89 7.82 1.79
N ILE A 48 12.83 7.67 0.87
CA ILE A 48 14.19 8.18 0.99
C ILE A 48 14.27 9.51 0.22
N PRO A 49 14.73 10.61 0.85
CA PRO A 49 14.92 11.87 0.15
C PRO A 49 15.97 11.75 -0.97
N GLY A 50 15.70 12.40 -2.09
CA GLY A 50 16.62 12.50 -3.22
C GLY A 50 15.95 13.19 -4.39
N LYS A 51 16.74 13.74 -5.30
CA LYS A 51 16.26 14.24 -6.59
C LYS A 51 16.31 13.10 -7.60
N ASP A 52 15.24 12.95 -8.36
CA ASP A 52 15.18 11.97 -9.44
C ASP A 52 15.96 12.44 -10.66
N GLU A 53 16.66 11.50 -11.28
CA GLU A 53 17.35 11.66 -12.54
C GLU A 53 16.49 11.14 -13.70
N HIS A 54 16.70 11.68 -14.90
CA HIS A 54 16.00 11.20 -16.09
C HIS A 54 16.54 9.84 -16.52
N VAL A 55 15.64 8.89 -16.77
CA VAL A 55 15.94 7.59 -17.38
C VAL A 55 15.45 7.63 -18.83
N PRO A 56 16.31 7.30 -19.82
CA PRO A 56 15.88 7.24 -21.21
C PRO A 56 14.73 6.25 -21.41
N GLU A 57 13.72 6.63 -22.21
CA GLU A 57 12.53 5.81 -22.46
C GLU A 57 12.85 4.41 -23.00
N GLU A 58 13.90 4.29 -23.83
CA GLU A 58 14.38 3.00 -24.34
C GLU A 58 14.83 2.04 -23.22
N VAL A 59 15.44 2.58 -22.15
CA VAL A 59 15.89 1.80 -20.99
C VAL A 59 14.69 1.34 -20.18
N VAL A 60 13.69 2.21 -20.01
CA VAL A 60 12.42 1.89 -19.34
C VAL A 60 11.70 0.76 -20.08
N ALA A 61 11.51 0.90 -21.40
CA ALA A 61 10.84 -0.12 -22.22
C ALA A 61 11.59 -1.47 -22.20
N LYS A 62 12.93 -1.45 -22.31
CA LYS A 62 13.75 -2.67 -22.19
C LYS A 62 13.61 -3.31 -20.80
N GLY A 63 13.58 -2.50 -19.74
CA GLY A 63 13.44 -2.97 -18.37
C GLY A 63 12.09 -3.65 -18.11
N GLU A 64 11.01 -3.10 -18.64
CA GLU A 64 9.67 -3.70 -18.57
C GLU A 64 9.65 -5.10 -19.17
N VAL A 65 10.18 -5.25 -20.38
CA VAL A 65 10.27 -6.53 -21.09
C VAL A 65 11.08 -7.54 -20.27
N LEU A 66 12.22 -7.12 -19.74
CA LEU A 66 13.08 -7.96 -18.92
C LEU A 66 12.37 -8.46 -17.64
N ILE A 67 11.61 -7.60 -16.97
CA ILE A 67 10.81 -7.97 -15.79
C ILE A 67 9.73 -9.00 -16.14
N ALA A 68 9.07 -8.82 -17.29
CA ALA A 68 8.06 -9.76 -17.76
C ALA A 68 8.65 -11.15 -18.01
N TYR A 69 9.79 -11.24 -18.72
CA TYR A 69 10.45 -12.52 -19.01
C TYR A 69 11.04 -13.19 -17.76
N ALA A 70 11.46 -12.42 -16.76
CA ALA A 70 12.05 -12.95 -15.54
C ALA A 70 11.03 -13.44 -14.49
N GLY A 71 9.72 -13.42 -14.81
CA GLY A 71 8.66 -13.93 -13.93
C GLY A 71 8.42 -13.06 -12.70
N CYS A 72 8.89 -11.81 -12.67
CA CYS A 72 8.76 -10.94 -11.50
C CYS A 72 7.29 -10.68 -11.11
N TYR A 73 6.38 -10.71 -12.09
CA TYR A 73 4.95 -10.56 -11.88
C TYR A 73 4.30 -11.73 -11.12
N ASP A 74 4.98 -12.83 -10.85
CA ASP A 74 4.44 -13.91 -10.01
C ASP A 74 4.34 -13.50 -8.53
N CYS A 75 5.13 -12.50 -8.14
CA CYS A 75 5.23 -12.01 -6.76
C CYS A 75 4.92 -10.52 -6.63
N HIS A 76 5.21 -9.73 -7.66
CA HIS A 76 4.99 -8.29 -7.67
C HIS A 76 3.82 -7.90 -8.56
N ARG A 77 3.10 -6.86 -8.19
CA ARG A 77 2.13 -6.19 -9.07
C ARG A 77 2.58 -4.75 -9.25
N ILE A 78 2.07 -4.09 -10.29
CA ILE A 78 2.39 -2.69 -10.55
C ILE A 78 1.94 -1.84 -9.36
N ASP A 79 0.67 -1.93 -8.98
CA ASP A 79 -0.04 -0.95 -8.16
C ASP A 79 -0.48 -1.43 -6.77
N LYS A 80 -0.28 -2.72 -6.46
CA LYS A 80 -0.71 -3.29 -5.19
C LYS A 80 0.27 -4.33 -4.65
N LYS A 81 0.37 -4.37 -3.33
CA LYS A 81 1.10 -5.42 -2.64
C LYS A 81 0.51 -6.80 -2.97
N SER A 82 1.38 -7.78 -3.20
CA SER A 82 1.01 -9.19 -3.35
C SER A 82 1.92 -10.05 -2.46
N LYS A 83 2.67 -10.99 -3.02
CA LYS A 83 3.72 -11.71 -2.26
C LYS A 83 4.86 -10.75 -1.92
N GLY A 84 5.28 -9.93 -2.88
CA GLY A 84 6.22 -8.83 -2.71
C GLY A 84 5.53 -7.45 -2.64
N PRO A 85 6.31 -6.38 -2.41
CA PRO A 85 5.80 -5.01 -2.53
C PRO A 85 5.30 -4.69 -3.95
N ALA A 86 4.40 -3.71 -4.09
CA ALA A 86 4.06 -3.20 -5.41
C ALA A 86 5.29 -2.55 -6.05
N PHE A 87 5.39 -2.57 -7.37
CA PHE A 87 6.48 -1.89 -8.05
C PHE A 87 6.43 -0.37 -7.82
N ILE A 88 5.23 0.23 -7.81
CA ILE A 88 5.08 1.65 -7.48
C ILE A 88 5.51 1.97 -6.04
N ASP A 89 5.35 1.03 -5.09
CA ASP A 89 5.78 1.26 -3.71
C ASP A 89 7.32 1.30 -3.63
N ILE A 90 7.99 0.46 -4.42
CA ILE A 90 9.45 0.48 -4.56
C ILE A 90 9.89 1.82 -5.15
N ALA A 91 9.23 2.30 -6.22
CA ALA A 91 9.50 3.60 -6.82
C ALA A 91 9.30 4.75 -5.80
N LYS A 92 8.17 4.73 -5.07
CA LYS A 92 7.88 5.73 -4.01
C LYS A 92 8.91 5.74 -2.88
N ARG A 93 9.60 4.61 -2.62
CA ARG A 93 10.64 4.53 -1.59
C ARG A 93 11.96 5.13 -2.04
N TYR A 94 12.40 4.82 -3.25
CA TYR A 94 13.78 5.06 -3.70
C TYR A 94 13.81 6.12 -4.80
N PRO A 95 14.63 7.18 -4.68
CA PRO A 95 14.76 8.14 -5.76
C PRO A 95 15.50 7.50 -6.94
N ILE A 96 15.24 8.01 -8.14
CA ILE A 96 15.83 7.55 -9.39
C ILE A 96 17.30 8.01 -9.46
N GLN A 97 18.21 7.22 -8.89
CA GLN A 97 19.65 7.52 -8.87
C GLN A 97 20.49 6.25 -9.05
N PRO A 98 21.73 6.36 -9.58
CA PRO A 98 22.63 5.22 -9.79
C PRO A 98 22.83 4.34 -8.55
N ALA A 99 22.91 4.95 -7.36
CA ALA A 99 23.10 4.22 -6.12
C ALA A 99 21.92 3.27 -5.80
N TYR A 100 20.68 3.71 -6.03
CA TYR A 100 19.50 2.89 -5.77
C TYR A 100 19.22 1.91 -6.89
N ARG A 101 19.52 2.26 -8.15
CA ARG A 101 19.56 1.30 -9.25
C ARG A 101 20.50 0.14 -8.92
N ASP A 102 21.73 0.42 -8.51
CA ASP A 102 22.72 -0.62 -8.22
C ASP A 102 22.36 -1.44 -6.98
N LEU A 103 21.79 -0.80 -5.96
CA LEU A 103 21.26 -1.48 -4.78
C LEU A 103 20.13 -2.46 -5.17
N LEU A 104 19.15 -2.01 -5.94
CA LEU A 104 18.01 -2.83 -6.38
C LEU A 104 18.45 -3.93 -7.34
N ALA A 105 19.38 -3.64 -8.26
CA ALA A 105 19.98 -4.64 -9.15
C ALA A 105 20.64 -5.78 -8.36
N ARG A 106 21.42 -5.44 -7.32
CA ARG A 106 22.00 -6.44 -6.40
C ARG A 106 20.91 -7.24 -5.69
N LYS A 107 19.83 -6.59 -5.22
CA LYS A 107 18.69 -7.27 -4.58
C LYS A 107 17.96 -8.23 -5.52
N ILE A 108 17.82 -7.89 -6.80
CA ILE A 108 17.25 -8.79 -7.81
C ILE A 108 18.10 -10.06 -7.91
N ILE A 109 19.42 -9.92 -8.01
CA ILE A 109 20.34 -11.04 -8.18
C ILE A 109 20.45 -11.89 -6.91
N SER A 110 20.62 -11.25 -5.75
CA SER A 110 20.89 -11.94 -4.48
C SER A 110 19.63 -12.32 -3.70
N GLY A 111 18.46 -11.82 -4.10
CA GLY A 111 17.26 -11.84 -3.27
C GLY A 111 17.41 -10.93 -2.04
N GLY A 112 16.48 -11.06 -1.10
CA GLY A 112 16.53 -10.31 0.15
C GLY A 112 15.32 -10.50 1.06
N TYR A 113 15.45 -10.04 2.30
CA TYR A 113 14.39 -10.06 3.30
C TYR A 113 14.44 -8.79 4.18
N GLY A 114 13.38 -8.51 4.93
CA GLY A 114 13.36 -7.50 6.00
C GLY A 114 13.06 -6.06 5.56
N SER A 115 13.43 -5.67 4.34
CA SER A 115 13.21 -4.29 3.85
C SER A 115 11.72 -3.92 3.73
N TRP A 116 10.85 -4.91 3.50
CA TRP A 116 9.40 -4.72 3.30
C TRP A 116 8.55 -5.50 4.32
N GLY A 117 9.15 -5.76 5.50
CA GLY A 117 8.60 -6.65 6.52
C GLY A 117 9.06 -8.09 6.31
N ASN A 118 8.14 -9.03 6.51
CA ASN A 118 8.41 -10.47 6.46
C ASN A 118 8.62 -11.10 5.06
N PRO A 119 8.14 -10.52 3.93
CA PRO A 119 8.36 -11.15 2.62
C PRO A 119 9.84 -11.40 2.30
N VAL A 120 10.11 -12.56 1.70
CA VAL A 120 11.43 -12.97 1.22
C VAL A 120 11.39 -12.98 -0.31
N MET A 121 12.29 -12.23 -0.93
CA MET A 121 12.56 -12.28 -2.36
C MET A 121 13.60 -13.37 -2.63
N VAL A 122 13.25 -14.35 -3.47
CA VAL A 122 14.17 -15.39 -3.92
C VAL A 122 15.28 -14.80 -4.82
N PRO A 123 16.49 -15.36 -4.82
CA PRO A 123 17.58 -14.88 -5.67
C PRO A 123 17.35 -15.22 -7.15
N HIS A 124 17.80 -14.34 -8.04
CA HIS A 124 17.81 -14.54 -9.48
C HIS A 124 19.25 -14.47 -10.05
N PRO A 125 20.13 -15.42 -9.72
CA PRO A 125 21.57 -15.34 -10.02
C PRO A 125 21.91 -15.42 -11.51
N HIS A 126 20.96 -15.82 -12.36
CA HIS A 126 21.14 -15.90 -13.81
C HIS A 126 20.97 -14.56 -14.53
N ILE A 127 20.45 -13.53 -13.85
CA ILE A 127 20.29 -12.19 -14.40
C ILE A 127 21.62 -11.45 -14.27
N SER A 128 22.16 -10.93 -15.37
CA SER A 128 23.39 -10.12 -15.35
C SER A 128 23.17 -8.80 -14.59
N MET A 129 24.25 -8.21 -14.06
CA MET A 129 24.18 -6.91 -13.40
C MET A 129 23.55 -5.83 -14.30
N GLU A 130 23.94 -5.78 -15.58
CA GLU A 130 23.42 -4.82 -16.55
C GLU A 130 21.91 -4.97 -16.77
N ASN A 131 21.42 -6.20 -16.93
CA ASN A 131 20.00 -6.45 -17.09
C ASN A 131 19.24 -6.12 -15.80
N ALA A 132 19.79 -6.47 -14.64
CA ALA A 132 19.18 -6.13 -13.35
C ALA A 132 19.12 -4.61 -13.11
N GLN A 133 20.14 -3.86 -13.54
CA GLN A 133 20.15 -2.39 -13.52
C GLN A 133 19.05 -1.81 -14.43
N THR A 134 18.88 -2.38 -15.63
CA THR A 134 17.84 -1.98 -16.58
C THR A 134 16.43 -2.25 -16.00
N MET A 135 16.22 -3.42 -15.40
CA MET A 135 14.98 -3.76 -14.69
C MET A 135 14.72 -2.80 -13.51
N ALA A 136 15.75 -2.49 -12.72
CA ALA A 136 15.63 -1.57 -11.59
C ALA A 136 15.24 -0.16 -12.04
N TYR A 137 15.78 0.33 -13.15
CA TYR A 137 15.39 1.63 -13.70
C TYR A 137 13.95 1.68 -14.16
N PHE A 138 13.45 0.63 -14.82
CA PHE A 138 12.02 0.53 -15.11
C PHE A 138 11.20 0.63 -13.82
N ILE A 139 11.52 -0.14 -12.77
CA ILE A 139 10.79 -0.06 -11.49
C ILE A 139 10.81 1.36 -10.92
N LEU A 140 11.98 2.00 -10.88
CA LEU A 140 12.16 3.34 -10.33
C LEU A 140 11.41 4.40 -11.14
N SER A 141 11.21 4.20 -12.45
CA SER A 141 10.43 5.10 -13.30
C SER A 141 8.91 5.00 -13.12
N LEU A 142 8.41 4.04 -12.34
CA LEU A 142 6.98 3.88 -12.09
C LEU A 142 6.49 4.89 -11.05
N GLU A 143 6.38 6.16 -11.46
CA GLU A 143 5.63 7.15 -10.70
C GLU A 143 4.16 7.13 -11.11
N GLN A 144 3.27 7.14 -10.11
CA GLN A 144 1.92 7.66 -10.29
C GLN A 144 1.75 8.85 -9.37
N GLU A 145 1.16 9.91 -9.93
CA GLU A 145 0.65 11.07 -9.22
C GLU A 145 -0.18 10.61 -8.01
N ASP A 146 -0.01 11.28 -6.87
CA ASP A 146 -0.75 10.98 -5.63
C ASP A 146 -2.25 11.22 -5.78
#